data_AF-A0A497GH95-F1
#
_entry.id   AF-A0A497GH95-F1
#
_cell.length_a   1.000
_cell.length_b   1.000
_cell.length_c   1.000
_cell.angle_alpha   90.00
_cell.angle_beta   90.00
_cell.angle_gamma   90.00
#
_symmetry.space_group_name_H-M   'P 1'
#
loop_
_entity.id
_entity.type
_entity.pdbx_description
1 polymer ?
#
loop_
_entity_poly.entity_id
_entity_poly.type
_entity_poly.pdbx_seq_one_letter_code
_entity_poly.pdbx_strand_id
1 'polypeptide(L)'
;MVKCDYCGKEVALPFKCPYCGGKFCIEHHLPENHECPGLQALKQRLREQGTMFTLPYNSREIPVNVRTARKRSLIDRIFGRRPRRRRYYGQSYYYDSSHRYTPRYDYTRGILITSLYFIGLLSLILLLSMMRLP
;
A
#
# COMPACT_ATOMS: atom_id res chain seq x y z
N MET A 1 33.56 -14.80 6.51
CA MET A 1 32.43 -13.92 6.86
C MET A 1 32.39 -12.73 5.94
N VAL A 2 31.21 -12.18 5.65
CA VAL A 2 31.07 -10.98 4.80
C VAL A 2 31.09 -9.75 5.70
N LYS A 3 31.80 -8.70 5.29
CA LYS A 3 31.83 -7.42 6.00
C LYS A 3 30.81 -6.47 5.39
N CYS A 4 30.25 -5.61 6.24
CA CYS A 4 29.42 -4.51 5.79
C CYS A 4 30.28 -3.48 5.04
N ASP A 5 29.89 -3.14 3.81
CA ASP A 5 30.64 -2.18 2.98
C ASP A 5 30.63 -0.74 3.54
N TYR A 6 29.71 -0.44 4.48
CA TYR A 6 29.59 0.86 5.12
C TYR A 6 30.32 0.93 6.47
N CYS A 7 30.05 -0.01 7.39
CA CYS A 7 30.58 0.04 8.76
C CYS A 7 31.68 -1.00 9.07
N GLY A 8 32.03 -1.87 8.12
CA GLY A 8 33.08 -2.88 8.30
C GLY A 8 32.74 -4.04 9.25
N LYS A 9 31.60 -4.00 9.94
CA LYS A 9 31.14 -5.06 10.85
C LYS A 9 31.01 -6.39 10.10
N GLU A 10 31.41 -7.48 10.75
CA GLU A 10 31.22 -8.82 10.23
C GLU A 10 29.75 -9.24 10.36
N VAL A 11 29.17 -9.71 9.27
CA VAL A 11 27.74 -10.04 9.18
C VAL A 11 27.59 -11.49 8.70
N ALA A 12 26.80 -12.26 9.44
CA ALA A 12 26.44 -13.62 9.05
C ALA A 12 25.44 -13.61 7.88
N LEU A 13 24.47 -12.70 7.88
CA LEU A 13 23.49 -12.49 6.80
C LEU A 13 23.63 -11.09 6.18
N PRO A 14 24.36 -10.95 5.06
CA PRO A 14 24.47 -9.67 4.37
C PRO A 14 23.19 -9.34 3.57
N PHE A 15 22.70 -8.11 3.71
CA PHE A 15 21.62 -7.57 2.88
C PHE A 15 22.19 -6.91 1.64
N LYS A 16 21.65 -7.24 0.47
CA LYS A 16 22.07 -6.63 -0.81
C LYS A 16 21.18 -5.44 -1.15
N CYS A 17 21.78 -4.27 -1.37
CA CYS A 17 21.04 -3.09 -1.82
C CYS A 17 20.68 -3.20 -3.32
N PRO A 18 19.42 -2.94 -3.73
CA PRO A 18 19.02 -3.03 -5.15
C PRO A 18 19.53 -1.87 -6.01
N TYR A 19 19.96 -0.76 -5.40
CA TYR A 19 20.39 0.44 -6.12
C TYR A 19 21.90 0.46 -6.37
N CYS A 20 22.72 0.13 -5.36
CA CYS A 20 24.19 0.11 -5.49
C CYS A 20 24.78 -1.30 -5.57
N GLY A 21 24.03 -2.36 -5.23
CA GLY A 21 24.52 -3.73 -5.25
C GLY A 21 25.43 -4.14 -4.09
N GLY A 22 25.75 -3.22 -3.18
CA GLY A 22 26.60 -3.45 -2.00
C GLY A 22 25.95 -4.33 -0.93
N LYS A 23 26.78 -4.85 -0.02
CA LYS A 23 26.40 -5.76 1.07
C LYS A 23 26.47 -5.03 2.41
N PHE A 24 25.36 -5.03 3.14
CA PHE A 24 25.21 -4.26 4.38
C PHE A 24 24.67 -5.10 5.54
N CYS A 25 24.89 -4.62 6.76
CA CYS A 25 24.28 -5.20 7.97
C CYS A 25 22.83 -4.71 8.16
N ILE A 26 22.14 -5.24 9.17
CA ILE A 26 20.74 -4.88 9.48
C ILE A 26 20.55 -3.39 9.79
N GLU A 27 21.58 -2.70 10.28
CA GLU A 27 21.52 -1.26 10.55
C GLU A 27 21.65 -0.44 9.26
N HIS A 28 22.44 -0.92 8.29
CA HIS A 28 22.81 -0.16 7.09
C HIS A 28 22.14 -0.68 5.81
N HIS A 29 21.20 -1.62 5.90
CA HIS A 29 20.54 -2.18 4.72
C HIS A 29 19.63 -1.18 3.98
N LEU A 30 19.10 -0.18 4.69
CA LEU A 30 18.31 0.88 4.08
C LEU A 30 19.20 1.83 3.27
N PRO A 31 18.78 2.27 2.07
CA PRO A 31 19.52 3.21 1.24
C PRO A 31 19.88 4.54 1.92
N GLU A 32 19.08 4.98 2.89
CA GLU A 32 19.31 6.20 3.66
C GLU A 32 20.42 6.04 4.70
N ASN A 33 20.62 4.81 5.20
CA ASN A 33 21.55 4.55 6.29
C ASN A 33 23.00 4.32 5.80
N HIS A 34 23.22 4.09 4.51
CA HIS A 34 24.55 3.92 3.93
C HIS A 34 24.86 4.94 2.81
N GLU A 35 24.11 6.05 2.78
CA GLU A 35 24.25 7.12 1.77
C GLU A 35 24.35 6.57 0.34
N CYS A 36 23.34 5.78 -0.07
CA CYS A 36 23.43 4.98 -1.28
C CYS A 36 23.73 5.83 -2.55
N PRO A 37 24.87 5.61 -3.24
CA PRO A 37 25.22 6.38 -4.43
C PRO A 37 24.25 6.13 -5.58
N GLY A 38 23.73 4.89 -5.69
CA GLY A 38 22.72 4.53 -6.70
C GLY A 38 21.40 5.28 -6.51
N LEU A 39 21.01 5.56 -5.25
CA LEU A 39 19.81 6.33 -4.96
C LEU A 39 20.00 7.81 -5.33
N GLN A 40 21.19 8.38 -5.08
CA GLN A 40 21.49 9.76 -5.44
C GLN A 40 21.45 9.96 -6.97
N ALA A 41 22.08 9.07 -7.73
CA ALA A 41 22.04 9.10 -9.19
C ALA A 41 20.61 8.97 -9.74
N LEU A 42 19.79 8.11 -9.13
CA LEU A 42 18.37 7.98 -9.48
C LEU A 42 17.60 9.28 -9.20
N LYS A 43 17.77 9.87 -8.01
CA LYS A 43 17.15 11.15 -7.64
C LYS A 43 17.52 12.27 -8.63
N GLN A 44 18.78 12.33 -9.06
CA GLN A 44 19.23 13.31 -10.05
C GLN A 44 18.57 13.11 -11.41
N ARG A 45 18.58 11.88 -11.94
CA ARG A 45 17.91 11.56 -13.22
C ARG A 45 16.42 11.93 -13.20
N LEU A 46 15.74 11.67 -12.08
CA LEU A 46 14.32 11.98 -11.94
C LEU A 46 14.05 13.50 -11.89
N ARG A 47 14.96 14.29 -11.31
CA ARG A 47 14.90 15.76 -11.36
C ARG A 47 15.05 16.27 -12.79
N GLU A 48 16.00 15.73 -13.54
CA GLU A 48 16.24 16.09 -14.95
C GLU A 48 15.05 15.71 -15.85
N GLN A 49 14.40 14.59 -15.58
CA GLN A 49 13.22 14.12 -16.32
C GLN A 49 11.92 14.85 -15.94
N GLY A 50 11.94 15.75 -14.95
CA GLY A 50 10.76 16.47 -14.47
C GLY A 50 9.67 15.57 -13.87
N THR A 51 10.02 14.32 -13.54
CA THR A 51 9.10 13.37 -12.90
C THR A 51 9.06 13.66 -11.42
N MET A 52 7.93 14.18 -10.93
CA MET A 52 7.73 14.36 -9.48
C MET A 52 7.88 13.01 -8.78
N PHE A 53 8.68 13.01 -7.71
CA PHE A 53 9.14 11.84 -6.99
C PHE A 53 7.99 11.23 -6.17
N THR A 54 7.08 10.47 -6.80
CA THR A 54 6.29 9.49 -6.06
C THR A 54 7.22 8.31 -5.79
N LEU A 55 7.82 8.25 -4.60
CA LEU A 55 8.60 7.09 -4.15
C LEU A 55 7.71 5.84 -4.18
N PRO A 56 7.99 4.82 -5.00
CA PRO A 56 7.35 3.54 -4.83
C PRO A 56 8.18 2.78 -3.78
N TYR A 57 7.91 3.03 -2.49
CA TYR A 57 8.50 2.25 -1.39
C TYR A 57 7.74 0.92 -1.15
N ASN A 58 6.87 0.49 -2.06
CA ASN A 58 6.17 -0.77 -1.93
C ASN A 58 6.02 -1.45 -3.30
N SER A 59 6.37 -2.73 -3.35
CA SER A 59 6.40 -3.65 -4.49
C SER A 59 5.01 -3.95 -5.12
N ARG A 60 4.04 -3.04 -5.01
CA ARG A 60 2.72 -3.12 -5.63
C ARG A 60 2.43 -2.00 -6.63
N GLU A 61 3.32 -1.02 -6.74
CA GLU A 61 3.21 0.03 -7.75
C GLU A 61 3.98 -0.38 -9.01
N ILE A 62 3.33 -1.30 -9.73
CA ILE A 62 3.57 -1.56 -11.15
C ILE A 62 3.64 -0.20 -11.86
N PRO A 63 4.62 0.04 -12.75
CA PRO A 63 4.69 1.28 -13.50
C PRO A 63 3.43 1.39 -14.36
N VAL A 64 2.43 2.16 -13.89
CA VAL A 64 1.41 2.68 -14.77
C VAL A 64 2.16 3.51 -15.79
N ASN A 65 2.05 3.13 -17.06
CA ASN A 65 2.59 3.88 -18.18
C ASN A 65 1.95 5.27 -18.15
N VAL A 66 2.52 6.20 -17.39
CA VAL A 66 2.25 7.62 -17.51
C VAL A 66 2.90 8.00 -18.83
N ARG A 67 2.19 7.72 -19.92
CA ARG A 67 2.47 8.32 -21.21
C ARG A 67 2.40 9.82 -20.94
N THR A 68 3.56 10.44 -20.74
CA THR A 68 3.74 11.90 -20.74
C THR A 68 2.82 12.43 -21.83
N ALA A 69 1.91 13.32 -21.47
CA ALA A 69 0.76 13.70 -22.28
C ALA A 69 1.17 13.87 -23.76
N ARG A 70 0.92 12.85 -24.58
CA ARG A 70 1.17 12.92 -26.01
C ARG A 70 0.28 14.05 -26.49
N LYS A 71 0.86 15.15 -26.98
CA LYS A 71 0.09 16.28 -27.53
C LYS A 71 -0.97 15.69 -28.46
N ARG A 72 -2.26 15.93 -28.16
CA ARG A 72 -3.38 15.35 -28.92
C ARG A 72 -3.17 15.63 -30.40
N SER A 73 -3.25 14.59 -31.24
CA SER A 73 -3.15 14.78 -32.68
C SER A 73 -4.26 15.74 -33.14
N LEU A 74 -4.04 16.45 -34.26
CA LEU A 74 -5.04 17.37 -34.81
C LEU A 74 -6.35 16.62 -35.13
N ILE A 75 -6.21 15.37 -35.57
CA ILE A 75 -7.29 14.42 -35.85
C ILE A 75 -8.12 14.12 -34.58
N ASP A 76 -7.48 13.90 -33.41
CA ASP A 76 -8.18 13.65 -32.14
C ASP A 76 -9.00 14.85 -31.64
N ARG A 77 -8.62 16.09 -32.00
CA ARG A 77 -9.37 17.30 -31.66
C ARG A 77 -10.62 17.50 -32.51
N ILE A 78 -10.54 17.19 -33.82
CA ILE A 78 -11.66 17.38 -34.76
C ILE A 78 -12.76 16.36 -34.49
N PHE A 79 -12.42 15.08 -34.32
CA PHE A 79 -13.42 14.00 -34.28
C PHE A 79 -13.97 13.69 -32.88
N GLY A 80 -13.61 14.47 -31.85
CA GLY A 80 -14.26 14.45 -30.54
C GLY A 80 -14.42 13.06 -29.89
N ARG A 81 -13.55 12.08 -30.21
CA ARG A 81 -13.66 10.73 -29.63
C ARG A 81 -13.32 10.80 -28.14
N ARG A 82 -14.37 10.91 -27.31
CA ARG A 82 -14.20 10.81 -25.85
C ARG A 82 -13.66 9.41 -25.55
N PRO A 83 -12.48 9.28 -24.92
CA PRO A 83 -12.02 7.97 -24.48
C PRO A 83 -13.04 7.40 -23.49
N ARG A 84 -13.47 6.15 -23.69
CA ARG A 84 -14.32 5.44 -22.74
C ARG A 84 -13.62 5.48 -21.37
N ARG A 85 -14.20 6.20 -20.40
CA ARG A 85 -13.76 6.16 -19.00
C ARG A 85 -13.92 4.72 -18.51
N ARG A 86 -12.82 3.96 -18.42
CA ARG A 86 -12.79 2.72 -17.65
C ARG A 86 -12.98 3.11 -16.18
N ARG A 87 -14.10 2.69 -15.61
CA ARG A 87 -14.43 2.90 -14.19
C ARG A 87 -13.57 1.91 -13.39
N TYR A 88 -12.40 2.34 -12.93
CA TYR A 88 -11.61 1.57 -11.96
C TYR A 88 -12.18 1.84 -10.56
N TYR A 89 -12.59 0.78 -9.87
CA TYR A 89 -13.03 0.82 -8.48
C TYR A 89 -11.77 0.85 -7.59
N GLY A 90 -11.20 2.03 -7.36
CA GLY A 90 -10.06 2.21 -6.47
C GLY A 90 -10.52 2.65 -5.08
N GLN A 91 -10.44 1.76 -4.09
CA GLN A 91 -10.55 2.12 -2.67
C GLN A 91 -9.36 3.01 -2.29
N SER A 92 -9.61 4.23 -1.81
CA SER A 92 -8.54 5.11 -1.32
C SER A 92 -8.23 4.78 0.14
N TYR A 93 -6.95 4.55 0.43
CA TYR A 93 -6.44 4.47 1.80
C TYR A 93 -5.49 5.64 1.99
N TYR A 94 -5.71 6.45 3.02
CA TYR A 94 -4.82 7.55 3.43
C TYR A 94 -3.89 7.03 4.52
N TYR A 95 -2.58 7.19 4.34
CA TYR A 95 -1.55 6.81 5.32
C TYR A 95 -1.23 8.05 6.17
N ASP A 96 -1.67 8.05 7.43
CA ASP A 96 -1.30 9.07 8.41
C ASP A 96 -0.24 8.51 9.37
N SER A 97 0.77 9.32 9.67
CA SER A 97 2.01 8.98 10.39
C SER A 97 1.83 8.86 11.91
N SER A 98 0.62 8.61 12.41
CA SER A 98 0.33 8.46 13.83
C SER A 98 -0.02 7.01 14.15
N HIS A 99 1.00 6.24 14.55
CA HIS A 99 0.88 4.85 15.01
C HIS A 99 -0.20 4.67 16.10
N ARG A 100 -1.45 4.39 15.69
CA ARG A 100 -2.48 3.68 16.45
C ARG A 100 -3.34 2.89 15.46
N TYR A 101 -3.12 1.58 15.43
CA TYR A 101 -3.93 0.64 14.65
C TYR A 101 -5.32 0.55 15.28
N THR A 102 -6.28 1.35 14.80
CA THR A 102 -7.69 1.17 15.13
C THR A 102 -8.43 0.69 13.89
N PRO A 103 -8.77 -0.60 13.78
CA PRO A 103 -9.78 -1.01 12.81
C PRO A 103 -11.07 -0.24 13.12
N ARG A 104 -11.61 0.45 12.11
CA ARG A 104 -12.94 1.05 12.19
C ARG A 104 -13.96 -0.09 12.11
N TYR A 105 -14.12 -0.83 13.21
CA TYR A 105 -15.25 -1.73 13.37
C TYR A 105 -16.50 -0.84 13.33
N ASP A 106 -17.33 -0.98 12.29
CA ASP A 106 -18.66 -0.40 12.24
C ASP A 106 -19.51 -1.09 13.33
N TYR A 107 -19.34 -0.64 14.56
CA TYR A 107 -20.00 -1.16 15.76
C TYR A 107 -21.53 -1.09 15.60
N THR A 108 -22.01 -0.14 14.79
CA THR A 108 -23.40 0.03 14.38
C THR A 108 -23.99 -1.20 13.70
N ARG A 109 -23.24 -1.88 12.83
CA ARG A 109 -23.71 -3.10 12.15
C ARG A 109 -23.52 -4.34 13.02
N GLY A 110 -22.45 -4.38 13.82
CA GLY A 110 -22.20 -5.45 14.77
C GLY A 110 -23.31 -5.56 15.83
N ILE A 111 -23.68 -4.44 16.45
CA ILE A 111 -24.75 -4.39 17.48
C ILE A 111 -26.07 -4.90 16.92
N LEU A 112 -26.47 -4.49 15.72
CA LEU A 112 -27.76 -4.90 15.15
C LEU A 112 -27.83 -6.41 14.92
N ILE A 113 -26.75 -7.01 14.41
CA ILE A 113 -26.69 -8.46 14.18
C ILE A 113 -26.71 -9.22 15.51
N THR A 114 -25.95 -8.77 16.51
CA THR A 114 -25.95 -9.42 17.83
C THR A 114 -27.30 -9.28 18.52
N SER A 115 -27.93 -8.12 18.47
CA SER A 115 -29.23 -7.88 19.10
C SER A 115 -30.34 -8.73 18.46
N LEU A 116 -30.36 -8.84 17.13
CA LEU A 116 -31.33 -9.69 16.43
C LEU A 116 -31.13 -11.18 16.77
N TYR A 117 -29.88 -11.64 16.91
CA TYR A 117 -29.58 -13.01 17.33
C TYR A 117 -30.07 -13.31 18.75
N PHE A 118 -29.83 -12.41 19.71
CA PHE A 118 -30.31 -12.58 21.09
C PHE A 118 -31.84 -12.54 21.20
N ILE A 119 -32.51 -11.65 20.45
CA ILE A 119 -33.98 -11.61 20.39
C ILE A 119 -34.53 -12.92 19.81
N GLY A 120 -33.90 -13.46 18.76
CA GLY A 120 -34.28 -14.74 18.16
C GLY A 120 -34.05 -15.95 19.08
N LEU A 121 -32.95 -15.96 19.84
CA LEU A 121 -32.71 -17.02 20.84
C LEU A 121 -33.71 -16.94 21.98
N LEU A 122 -33.99 -15.74 22.50
CA LEU A 122 -34.95 -15.56 23.58
C LEU A 122 -36.36 -15.99 23.16
N SER A 123 -36.80 -15.63 21.96
CA SER A 123 -38.11 -16.03 21.44
C SER A 123 -38.22 -17.55 21.25
N LEU A 124 -37.16 -18.21 20.75
CA LEU A 124 -37.10 -19.65 20.63
C LEU A 124 -37.16 -20.35 22.01
N ILE A 125 -36.43 -19.85 23.00
CA ILE A 125 -36.44 -20.39 24.36
C ILE A 125 -37.84 -20.24 25.00
N LEU A 126 -38.50 -19.10 24.82
CA LEU A 126 -39.86 -18.88 25.31
C LEU A 126 -40.87 -19.82 24.63
N LEU A 127 -40.77 -20.02 23.31
CA LEU A 127 -41.61 -20.98 22.58
C LEU A 127 -41.39 -22.42 23.07
N LEU A 128 -40.13 -22.82 23.27
CA LEU A 128 -39.79 -24.13 23.82
C LEU A 128 -40.29 -24.29 25.26
N SER A 129 -40.26 -23.23 26.07
CA SER A 129 -40.81 -23.24 27.43
C SER A 129 -42.34 -23.37 27.44
N MET A 130 -43.04 -22.74 26.50
CA MET A 130 -44.49 -22.87 26.34
C MET A 130 -44.89 -24.26 25.87
N MET A 131 -44.12 -24.90 24.98
CA MET A 131 -44.36 -26.28 24.54
C MET A 131 -43.99 -27.34 25.59
N ARG A 132 -43.32 -26.95 26.68
CA ARG A 132 -42.86 -27.86 27.75
C ARG A 132 -43.68 -27.76 29.03
N LEU A 133 -44.77 -26.99 29.02
CA LEU A 133 -45.78 -26.99 30.09
C LEU A 133 -46.81 -28.09 29.77
N PRO A 134 -46.97 -29.11 30.65
CA PRO A 134 -47.99 -30.14 30.50
C PRO A 134 -49.40 -29.63 30.80
#